data_AF-A0A0B6TNH6-F1
#
_entry.id   AF-A0A0B6TNH6-F1
#
_cell.length_a   1.000
_cell.length_b   1.000
_cell.length_c   1.000
_cell.angle_alpha   90.00
_cell.angle_beta   90.00
_cell.angle_gamma   90.00
#
_symmetry.space_group_name_H-M   'P 1'
#
loop_
_entity.id
_entity.type
_entity.pdbx_description
1 polymer ?
#
loop_
_entity_poly.entity_id
_entity_poly.type
_entity_poly.pdbx_seq_one_letter_code
_entity_poly.pdbx_strand_id
1 'polypeptide(L)'
;MTDYYSLDDTLAGRIAQAGMVGTAVALPDYFSSRPLRALVTAAIGLGGAGLVAVLNSFDDDLGNDPAVMAEQLRTSIGGIGSVPGPDSDTPPGDFSTASPAQTWTVIIGALVVIVALVLVDAALQRRLVAWLRRRGVSRPNTWLGGVASAAVFAVAEIAHQRRGGRA
;
A
#
# COMPACT_ATOMS: atom_id res chain seq x y z
N MET A 1 -22.08 12.71 -7.49
CA MET A 1 -20.93 13.03 -8.36
C MET A 1 -19.71 12.76 -7.52
N THR A 2 -19.03 11.65 -7.77
CA THR A 2 -17.85 11.20 -7.03
C THR A 2 -16.77 11.00 -8.06
N ASP A 3 -15.94 12.01 -8.22
CA ASP A 3 -14.79 11.96 -9.12
C ASP A 3 -13.65 11.25 -8.38
N TYR A 4 -13.51 9.96 -8.69
CA TYR A 4 -12.43 9.11 -8.21
C TYR A 4 -11.27 9.19 -9.20
N TYR A 5 -10.38 10.17 -9.02
CA TYR A 5 -9.10 10.22 -9.74
C TYR A 5 -7.95 10.17 -8.72
N SER A 6 -7.75 8.99 -8.14
CA SER A 6 -6.48 8.63 -7.50
C SER A 6 -5.52 8.09 -8.56
N LEU A 7 -4.23 8.01 -8.23
CA LEU A 7 -3.10 7.60 -9.09
C LEU A 7 -3.36 6.35 -10.00
N ASP A 8 -4.37 5.53 -9.72
CA ASP A 8 -4.81 4.40 -10.54
C ASP A 8 -5.37 4.79 -11.93
N ASP A 9 -5.88 6.02 -12.11
CA ASP A 9 -6.61 6.38 -13.35
C ASP A 9 -5.75 7.04 -14.44
N THR A 10 -4.51 7.43 -14.14
CA THR A 10 -3.57 7.93 -15.17
C THR A 10 -2.60 6.86 -15.64
N LEU A 11 -2.27 6.82 -16.93
CA LEU A 11 -1.28 5.89 -17.49
C LEU A 11 0.08 6.00 -16.77
N ALA A 12 0.50 7.22 -16.42
CA ALA A 12 1.73 7.47 -15.68
C ALA A 12 1.69 6.84 -14.27
N GLY A 13 0.55 6.95 -13.57
CA GLY A 13 0.36 6.33 -12.27
C GLY A 13 0.37 4.81 -12.31
N ARG A 14 -0.30 4.20 -13.30
CA ARG A 14 -0.28 2.74 -13.53
C ARG A 14 1.14 2.23 -13.80
N ILE A 15 1.91 2.94 -14.63
CA ILE A 15 3.32 2.61 -14.91
C ILE A 15 4.17 2.75 -13.66
N ALA A 16 4.00 3.82 -12.88
CA ALA A 16 4.76 4.06 -11.65
C ALA A 16 4.51 2.95 -10.62
N GLN A 17 3.24 2.58 -10.38
CA GLN A 17 2.87 1.51 -9.46
C GLN A 17 3.45 0.16 -9.90
N ALA A 18 3.27 -0.20 -11.18
CA ALA A 18 3.83 -1.41 -11.74
C ALA A 18 5.37 -1.44 -11.63
N GLY A 19 6.03 -0.31 -11.89
CA GLY A 19 7.48 -0.17 -11.81
C GLY A 19 7.99 -0.35 -10.38
N MET A 20 7.32 0.24 -9.39
CA MET A 20 7.66 0.11 -7.97
C MET A 20 7.56 -1.34 -7.49
N VAL A 21 6.49 -2.05 -7.85
CA VAL A 21 6.34 -3.48 -7.49
C VAL A 21 7.44 -4.32 -8.13
N GLY A 22 7.69 -4.13 -9.42
CA GLY A 22 8.72 -4.88 -10.13
C GLY A 22 10.13 -4.67 -9.57
N THR A 23 10.48 -3.42 -9.27
CA THR A 23 11.78 -3.10 -8.65
C THR A 23 11.90 -3.68 -7.24
N ALA A 24 10.85 -3.59 -6.41
CA ALA A 24 10.85 -4.17 -5.08
C ALA A 24 11.08 -5.69 -5.10
N VAL A 25 10.43 -6.40 -6.04
CA VAL A 25 10.60 -7.84 -6.23
C VAL A 25 11.99 -8.19 -6.74
N ALA A 26 12.63 -7.34 -7.55
CA ALA A 26 13.95 -7.57 -8.12
C ALA A 26 15.12 -7.35 -7.13
N LEU A 27 14.91 -6.55 -6.07
CA LEU A 27 15.92 -6.20 -5.04
C LEU A 27 16.82 -7.35 -4.54
N PRO A 28 16.31 -8.57 -4.23
CA PRO A 28 17.14 -9.68 -3.77
C PRO A 28 18.30 -10.06 -4.69
N ASP A 29 18.22 -9.78 -6.00
CA ASP A 29 19.29 -10.13 -6.94
C ASP A 29 20.45 -9.11 -6.92
N TYR A 30 20.22 -7.92 -6.37
CA TYR A 30 21.17 -6.80 -6.38
C TYR A 30 21.74 -6.52 -4.98
N PHE A 31 20.94 -6.74 -3.93
CA PHE A 31 21.34 -6.50 -2.55
C PHE A 31 21.26 -7.78 -1.71
N SER A 32 22.42 -8.26 -1.26
CA SER A 32 22.52 -9.45 -0.43
C SER A 32 22.04 -9.21 1.02
N SER A 33 22.15 -7.97 1.51
CA SER A 33 21.84 -7.61 2.89
C SER A 33 20.35 -7.31 3.08
N ARG A 34 19.72 -8.07 3.99
CA ARG A 34 18.32 -7.86 4.41
C ARG A 34 18.02 -6.44 4.92
N PRO A 35 18.84 -5.80 5.77
CA PRO A 35 18.54 -4.45 6.25
C PRO A 35 18.61 -3.41 5.12
N LEU A 36 19.59 -3.52 4.22
CA LEU A 36 19.70 -2.62 3.08
C LEU A 36 18.51 -2.78 2.13
N ARG A 37 18.06 -4.01 1.88
CA ARG A 37 16.85 -4.26 1.11
C ARG A 37 15.62 -3.60 1.74
N ALA A 38 15.45 -3.74 3.06
CA ALA A 38 14.35 -3.10 3.77
C ALA A 38 14.41 -1.58 3.66
N LEU A 39 15.60 -0.98 3.81
CA LEU A 39 15.81 0.46 3.63
C LEU A 39 15.48 0.92 2.21
N VAL A 40 15.92 0.18 1.18
CA VAL A 40 15.63 0.53 -0.22
C VAL A 40 14.14 0.36 -0.52
N THR A 41 13.50 -0.71 -0.04
CA THR A 41 12.04 -0.87 -0.18
C THR A 41 11.28 0.26 0.50
N ALA A 42 11.70 0.66 1.72
CA ALA A 42 11.11 1.78 2.42
C ALA A 42 11.32 3.10 1.66
N ALA A 43 12.51 3.34 1.12
CA ALA A 43 12.80 4.51 0.31
C ALA A 43 11.97 4.56 -0.99
N ILE A 44 11.79 3.41 -1.66
CA ILE A 44 10.91 3.30 -2.84
C ILE A 44 9.46 3.59 -2.43
N GLY A 45 8.98 3.02 -1.33
CA GLY A 45 7.62 3.24 -0.85
C GLY A 45 7.36 4.70 -0.47
N LEU A 46 8.25 5.30 0.33
CA LEU A 46 8.15 6.70 0.75
C LEU A 46 8.32 7.66 -0.44
N GLY A 47 9.27 7.40 -1.33
CA GLY A 47 9.48 8.20 -2.53
C GLY A 47 8.30 8.10 -3.51
N GLY A 48 7.73 6.91 -3.66
CA GLY A 48 6.50 6.69 -4.43
C GLY A 48 5.32 7.45 -3.85
N ALA A 49 5.08 7.33 -2.54
CA ALA A 49 4.04 8.09 -1.85
C ALA A 49 4.26 9.61 -1.94
N GLY A 50 5.52 10.08 -1.84
CA GLY A 50 5.87 11.48 -2.02
C GLY A 50 5.63 11.97 -3.44
N LEU A 51 5.97 11.17 -4.46
CA LEU A 51 5.67 11.48 -5.85
C LEU A 51 4.16 11.55 -6.09
N VAL A 52 3.37 10.64 -5.50
CA VAL A 52 1.90 10.70 -5.53
C VAL A 52 1.41 12.03 -4.95
N ALA A 53 1.91 12.41 -3.76
CA ALA A 53 1.50 13.64 -3.11
C ALA A 53 1.85 14.89 -3.95
N VAL A 54 3.03 14.91 -4.57
CA VAL A 54 3.47 16.01 -5.45
C VAL A 54 2.63 16.06 -6.73
N LEU A 55 2.40 14.92 -7.39
CA LEU A 55 1.57 14.86 -8.59
C LEU A 55 0.13 15.29 -8.29
N ASN A 56 -0.42 14.93 -7.13
CA ASN A 56 -1.72 15.41 -6.68
C ASN A 56 -1.72 16.92 -6.35
N SER A 57 -0.62 17.48 -5.84
CA SER A 57 -0.55 18.91 -5.50
C SER A 57 -0.53 19.87 -6.70
N PHE A 58 -0.31 19.35 -7.90
CA PHE A 58 -0.37 20.11 -9.15
C PHE A 58 -1.76 20.09 -9.80
N ASP A 59 -2.74 19.44 -9.17
CA ASP A 59 -4.12 19.34 -9.65
C ASP A 59 -5.04 20.20 -8.75
N ASP A 60 -5.84 21.09 -9.34
CA ASP A 60 -6.57 22.19 -8.67
C ASP A 60 -7.84 21.73 -7.89
N ASP A 61 -7.89 20.47 -7.41
CA ASP A 61 -9.03 19.91 -6.69
C ASP A 61 -8.80 19.92 -5.16
N LEU A 62 -9.56 20.76 -4.44
CA LEU A 62 -9.49 20.98 -2.99
C LEU A 62 -9.64 19.70 -2.14
N GLY A 63 -10.23 18.63 -2.69
CA GLY A 63 -10.43 17.37 -1.98
C GLY A 63 -9.17 16.49 -1.89
N ASN A 64 -8.17 16.73 -2.73
CA ASN A 64 -6.96 15.90 -2.88
C ASN A 64 -5.67 16.62 -2.43
N ASP A 65 -5.79 17.80 -1.81
CA ASP A 65 -4.66 18.56 -1.28
C ASP A 65 -3.98 17.78 -0.13
N PRO A 66 -2.67 17.48 -0.22
CA PRO A 66 -1.93 16.81 0.85
C PRO A 66 -2.01 17.56 2.20
N ALA A 67 -2.24 18.88 2.18
CA ALA A 67 -2.48 19.66 3.40
C ALA A 67 -3.79 19.27 4.10
N VAL A 68 -4.86 19.01 3.34
CA VAL A 68 -6.17 18.60 3.89
C VAL A 68 -6.10 17.20 4.47
N MET A 69 -5.41 16.26 3.81
CA MET A 69 -5.18 14.92 4.37
C MET A 69 -4.31 14.94 5.63
N ALA A 70 -3.28 15.79 5.67
CA ALA A 70 -2.45 15.98 6.86
C ALA A 70 -3.27 16.56 8.02
N GLU A 71 -4.18 17.50 7.75
CA GLU A 71 -5.04 18.10 8.77
C GLU A 71 -6.14 17.13 9.24
N GLN A 72 -6.71 16.32 8.36
CA GLN A 72 -7.63 15.24 8.73
C GLN A 72 -6.93 14.16 9.56
N LEU A 73 -5.70 13.79 9.21
CA LEU A 73 -4.90 12.86 10.01
C LEU A 73 -4.58 13.45 11.38
N ARG A 74 -4.21 14.74 11.45
CA ARG A 74 -4.01 15.48 12.70
C ARG A 74 -5.26 15.52 13.56
N THR A 75 -6.42 15.77 12.95
CA THR A 75 -7.72 15.80 13.64
C THR A 75 -8.11 14.40 14.13
N SER A 76 -7.91 13.38 13.30
CA SER A 76 -8.20 11.98 13.63
C SER A 76 -7.29 11.46 14.75
N ILE A 77 -6.00 11.80 14.73
CA ILE A 77 -5.05 11.48 15.80
C ILE A 77 -5.35 12.28 17.07
N GLY A 78 -5.78 13.54 16.94
CA GLY A 78 -6.18 14.40 18.06
C GLY A 78 -7.47 13.95 18.76
N GLY A 79 -8.37 13.28 18.05
CA GLY A 79 -9.61 12.70 18.60
C GLY A 79 -9.42 11.34 19.29
N ILE A 80 -8.28 10.67 19.09
CA ILE A 80 -7.95 9.42 19.80
C ILE A 80 -7.47 9.79 21.22
N GLY A 81 -8.43 10.01 22.12
CA GLY A 81 -8.15 10.30 23.54
C GLY A 81 -9.17 11.15 24.28
N SER A 82 -10.19 11.72 23.61
CA SER A 82 -11.22 12.51 24.29
C SER A 82 -12.24 11.61 24.99
N VAL A 83 -12.23 11.62 26.32
CA VAL A 83 -13.24 10.96 27.17
C VAL A 83 -14.55 11.75 27.07
N PRO A 84 -15.70 11.11 26.77
CA PRO A 84 -16.99 11.81 26.72
C PRO A 84 -17.32 12.51 28.04
N GLY A 85 -17.69 13.79 27.96
CA GLY A 85 -18.13 14.58 29.11
C GLY A 85 -19.54 14.17 29.60
N PRO A 86 -19.93 14.63 30.80
CA PRO A 86 -21.13 14.19 31.52
C PRO A 86 -22.48 14.47 30.82
N ASP A 87 -22.48 15.22 29.72
CA ASP A 87 -23.68 15.60 28.95
C ASP A 87 -23.80 14.85 27.61
N SER A 88 -23.20 13.66 27.47
CA SER A 88 -23.27 12.87 26.22
C SER A 88 -24.45 11.89 26.21
N ASP A 89 -25.40 12.11 25.29
CA ASP A 89 -26.65 11.34 25.10
C ASP A 89 -26.46 9.91 24.51
N THR A 90 -25.30 9.30 24.68
CA THR A 90 -24.99 7.99 24.07
C THR A 90 -25.37 6.85 25.03
N PRO A 91 -26.29 5.93 24.64
CA PRO A 91 -26.71 4.82 25.51
C PRO A 91 -25.54 3.86 25.82
N PRO A 92 -25.41 3.32 27.06
CA PRO A 92 -24.37 2.35 27.39
C PRO A 92 -24.61 1.05 26.61
N GLY A 93 -23.75 0.77 25.63
CA GLY A 93 -23.85 -0.41 24.76
C GLY A 93 -23.63 -0.13 23.28
N ASP A 94 -23.45 1.12 22.87
CA ASP A 94 -23.19 1.49 21.48
C ASP A 94 -21.68 1.58 21.18
N PHE A 95 -21.29 1.21 19.96
CA PHE A 95 -19.94 0.81 19.54
C PHE A 95 -18.90 1.93 19.62
N SER A 96 -18.46 2.28 20.82
CA SER A 96 -17.20 2.96 21.04
C SER A 96 -16.08 1.91 21.11
N THR A 97 -14.92 2.24 20.57
CA THR A 97 -13.62 1.61 20.82
C THR A 97 -13.23 1.69 22.31
N ALA A 98 -14.06 1.15 23.21
CA ALA A 98 -14.13 1.53 24.62
C ALA A 98 -13.23 0.72 25.57
N SER A 99 -12.45 -0.23 25.06
CA SER A 99 -11.47 -0.97 25.86
C SER A 99 -10.13 -1.00 25.13
N PRO A 100 -9.02 -0.59 25.77
CA PRO A 100 -7.68 -0.78 25.24
C PRO A 100 -7.46 -2.21 24.73
N ALA A 101 -8.06 -3.22 25.37
CA ALA A 101 -7.95 -4.62 24.97
C ALA A 101 -8.55 -4.90 23.58
N GLN A 102 -9.65 -4.25 23.21
CA GLN A 102 -10.26 -4.44 21.88
C GLN A 102 -9.39 -3.81 20.79
N THR A 103 -8.83 -2.62 21.04
CA THR A 103 -7.87 -1.96 20.17
C THR A 103 -6.60 -2.82 19.99
N TRP A 104 -6.03 -3.33 21.09
CA TRP A 104 -4.88 -4.22 21.04
C TRP A 104 -5.19 -5.53 20.30
N THR A 105 -6.40 -6.07 20.44
CA THR A 105 -6.82 -7.28 19.73
C THR A 105 -6.88 -7.06 18.22
N VAL A 106 -7.45 -5.94 17.77
CA VAL A 106 -7.48 -5.59 16.33
C VAL A 106 -6.07 -5.37 15.79
N ILE A 107 -5.22 -4.63 16.51
CA ILE A 107 -3.83 -4.38 16.10
C ILE A 107 -3.04 -5.69 16.01
N ILE A 108 -3.10 -6.52 17.06
CA ILE A 108 -2.40 -7.81 17.09
C ILE A 108 -2.95 -8.74 16.00
N GLY A 109 -4.26 -8.80 15.84
CA GLY A 109 -4.91 -9.58 14.77
C GLY A 109 -4.43 -9.17 13.39
N ALA A 110 -4.43 -7.87 13.09
CA ALA A 110 -3.90 -7.33 11.83
C ALA A 110 -2.42 -7.66 11.66
N LEU A 111 -1.61 -7.52 12.71
CA LEU A 111 -0.18 -7.84 12.67
C LEU A 111 0.07 -9.32 12.41
N VAL A 112 -0.70 -10.22 13.00
CA VAL A 112 -0.64 -11.67 12.75
C VAL A 112 -0.97 -11.97 11.28
N VAL A 113 -2.03 -11.35 10.73
CA VAL A 113 -2.39 -11.51 9.31
C VAL A 113 -1.26 -11.02 8.40
N ILE A 114 -0.69 -9.85 8.68
CA ILE A 114 0.44 -9.30 7.93
C ILE A 114 1.64 -10.25 7.97
N VAL A 115 2.01 -10.75 9.15
CA VAL A 115 3.12 -11.71 9.30
C VAL A 115 2.83 -12.99 8.53
N ALA A 116 1.61 -13.52 8.62
CA ALA A 116 1.22 -14.73 7.88
C ALA A 116 1.35 -14.51 6.36
N LEU A 117 0.87 -13.37 5.84
CA LEU A 117 0.99 -13.03 4.42
C LEU A 117 2.46 -12.92 3.98
N VAL A 118 3.31 -12.26 4.78
CA VAL A 118 4.75 -12.14 4.50
C VAL A 118 5.42 -13.52 4.47
N LEU A 119 5.05 -14.42 5.38
CA LEU A 119 5.60 -15.77 5.43
C LEU A 119 5.16 -16.61 4.21
N VAL A 120 3.89 -16.51 3.82
CA VAL A 120 3.36 -17.19 2.63
C VAL A 120 4.05 -16.68 1.36
N ASP A 121 4.17 -15.36 1.22
CA ASP A 121 4.86 -14.74 0.08
C ASP A 121 6.33 -15.19 0.02
N ALA A 122 7.04 -15.14 1.15
CA ALA A 122 8.42 -15.60 1.22
C ALA A 122 8.57 -17.09 0.86
N ALA A 123 7.62 -17.94 1.25
CA ALA A 123 7.63 -19.36 0.90
C ALA A 123 7.38 -19.57 -0.60
N LEU A 124 6.42 -18.85 -1.18
CA LEU A 124 6.12 -18.90 -2.60
C LEU A 124 7.31 -18.40 -3.44
N GLN A 125 7.87 -17.24 -3.09
CA GLN A 125 9.01 -16.66 -3.76
C GLN A 125 10.22 -17.61 -3.72
N ARG A 126 10.51 -18.24 -2.57
CA ARG A 126 11.59 -19.23 -2.47
C ARG A 126 11.39 -20.41 -3.42
N ARG A 127 10.15 -20.91 -3.55
CA ARG A 127 9.83 -22.02 -4.48
C ARG A 127 10.01 -21.61 -5.93
N LEU A 128 9.48 -20.45 -6.32
CA LEU A 128 9.61 -19.92 -7.68
C LEU A 128 11.06 -19.65 -8.05
N VAL A 129 11.82 -19.03 -7.15
CA VAL A 129 13.26 -18.77 -7.32
C VAL A 129 14.03 -20.08 -7.47
N ALA A 130 13.76 -21.08 -6.62
CA ALA A 130 14.42 -22.37 -6.72
C ALA A 130 14.12 -23.06 -8.06
N TRP A 131 12.88 -23.00 -8.53
CA TRP A 131 12.47 -23.55 -9.82
C TRP A 131 13.15 -22.82 -11.00
N LEU A 132 13.19 -21.49 -10.99
CA LEU A 132 13.86 -20.68 -12.02
C LEU A 132 15.38 -20.94 -12.05
N ARG A 133 16.02 -21.06 -10.88
CA ARG A 133 17.45 -21.40 -10.79
C ARG A 133 17.75 -22.78 -11.34
N ARG A 134 16.89 -23.78 -11.08
CA ARG A 134 17.01 -25.13 -11.69
C ARG A 134 16.91 -25.09 -13.21
N ARG A 135 16.23 -24.10 -13.78
CA ARG A 135 16.15 -23.87 -15.22
C ARG A 135 17.27 -22.99 -15.78
N GLY A 136 18.28 -22.65 -14.98
CA GLY A 136 19.45 -21.88 -15.42
C GLY A 136 19.26 -20.36 -15.45
N VAL A 137 18.19 -19.83 -14.85
CA VAL A 137 17.96 -18.38 -14.79
C VAL A 137 18.91 -17.76 -13.76
N SER A 138 19.82 -16.89 -14.21
CA SER A 138 20.85 -16.25 -13.38
C SER A 138 20.31 -15.21 -12.40
N ARG A 139 19.23 -14.51 -12.76
CA ARG A 139 18.56 -13.47 -11.96
C ARG A 139 17.06 -13.72 -11.82
N PRO A 140 16.69 -14.72 -11.01
CA PRO A 140 15.30 -15.17 -10.94
C PRO A 140 14.35 -14.12 -10.37
N ASN A 141 14.79 -13.28 -9.42
CA ASN A 141 13.94 -12.26 -8.83
C ASN A 141 13.73 -11.07 -9.78
N THR A 142 14.71 -10.76 -10.62
CA THR A 142 14.59 -9.73 -11.67
C THR A 142 13.53 -10.12 -12.69
N TRP A 143 13.52 -11.38 -13.13
CA TRP A 143 12.47 -11.91 -14.01
C TRP A 143 11.09 -11.91 -13.34
N LEU A 144 11.02 -12.36 -12.08
CA LEU A 144 9.77 -12.29 -11.31
C LEU A 144 9.28 -10.85 -11.15
N GLY A 145 10.18 -9.90 -10.95
CA GLY A 145 9.86 -8.47 -10.89
C GLY A 145 9.29 -7.95 -12.20
N GLY A 146 9.86 -8.34 -13.34
CA GLY A 146 9.31 -8.01 -14.66
C GLY A 146 7.89 -8.57 -14.86
N VAL A 147 7.66 -9.84 -14.50
CA VAL A 147 6.32 -10.46 -14.59
C VAL A 147 5.33 -9.79 -13.63
N ALA A 148 5.74 -9.52 -12.39
CA ALA A 148 4.91 -8.84 -11.40
C ALA A 148 4.53 -7.43 -11.88
N SER A 149 5.46 -6.69 -12.46
CA SER A 149 5.21 -5.36 -13.03
C SER A 149 4.19 -5.43 -14.16
N ALA A 150 4.37 -6.34 -15.11
CA ALA A 150 3.41 -6.54 -16.21
C ALA A 150 2.02 -6.93 -15.70
N ALA A 151 1.95 -7.80 -14.68
CA ALA A 151 0.69 -8.21 -14.08
C ALA A 151 -0.02 -7.04 -13.36
N VAL A 152 0.70 -6.26 -12.56
CA VAL A 152 0.15 -5.08 -11.88
C VAL A 152 -0.34 -4.05 -12.88
N PHE A 153 0.43 -3.76 -13.93
CA PHE A 153 0.01 -2.86 -14.99
C PHE A 153 -1.27 -3.36 -15.68
N ALA A 154 -1.33 -4.64 -16.03
CA ALA A 154 -2.51 -5.22 -16.67
C ALA A 154 -3.76 -5.14 -15.77
N VAL A 155 -3.63 -5.42 -14.47
CA VAL A 155 -4.74 -5.29 -13.52
C VAL A 155 -5.21 -3.84 -13.42
N ALA A 156 -4.28 -2.89 -13.31
CA ALA A 156 -4.60 -1.47 -13.24
C ALA A 156 -5.27 -0.98 -14.54
N GLU A 157 -4.79 -1.44 -15.70
CA GLU A 157 -5.37 -1.12 -17.00
C GLU A 157 -6.79 -1.67 -17.15
N ILE A 158 -7.03 -2.91 -16.73
CA ILE A 158 -8.38 -3.51 -16.73
C ILE A 158 -9.32 -2.74 -15.80
N ALA A 159 -8.84 -2.34 -14.62
CA ALA A 159 -9.62 -1.56 -13.68
C ALA A 159 -10.02 -0.20 -14.29
N HIS A 160 -9.10 0.47 -14.98
CA HIS A 160 -9.36 1.72 -15.69
C HIS A 160 -10.40 1.57 -16.81
N GLN A 161 -10.24 0.56 -17.68
CA GLN A 161 -11.19 0.30 -18.78
C GLN A 161 -12.63 0.03 -18.28
N ARG A 162 -12.76 -0.68 -17.15
CA ARG A 162 -14.07 -0.96 -16.53
C ARG A 162 -14.74 0.26 -15.91
N ARG A 163 -13.96 1.29 -15.55
CA ARG A 163 -14.48 2.58 -15.08
C ARG A 163 -14.93 3.45 -16.26
N GLY A 164 -14.16 3.48 -17.34
CA GLY A 164 -14.50 4.23 -18.57
C GLY A 164 -15.73 3.72 -19.33
N GLY A 165 -16.12 2.45 -19.17
CA GLY A 165 -17.31 1.86 -19.80
C GLY A 165 -18.63 2.01 -19.04
N ARG A 166 -18.67 2.78 -17.93
CA ARG A 166 -19.87 2.99 -17.09
C ARG A 166 -20.38 4.44 -17.09
N ALA A 167 -19.96 5.26 -18.05
CA ALA A 167 -20.51 6.60 -18.28
C ALA A 167 -21.66 6.55 -19.30
#